data_AF-A0A6G2CLE4-F1
#
_entry.id   AF-A0A6G2CLE4-F1
#
_cell.length_a   1.000
_cell.length_b   1.000
_cell.length_c   1.000
_cell.angle_alpha   90.00
_cell.angle_beta   90.00
_cell.angle_gamma   90.00
#
_symmetry.space_group_name_H-M   'P 1'
#
loop_
_entity.id
_entity.type
_entity.pdbx_description
1 polymer ?
#
loop_
_entity_poly.entity_id
_entity_poly.type
_entity_poly.pdbx_seq_one_letter_code
_entity_poly.pdbx_strand_id
1 'polypeptide(L)'
;MPKSLILSLLKRVAAIDLPEILIEVEKGIFKSDLSKLQNEIQETRYSSGQYKCPFCDDDHIVKNGKFNGNQRYLCRNCRKSFSQQTQTPTAYSKKKTKVWIDYIECMIKGYSLRGCAEECQINLATAFFWRHKILDALSSFMGTGEVDGLVEADECYLRYSYKGNHSKSKKFTMPRAPRKRGGDSVGKRGLSSEQVCIGTALDRTGNILIGMIGKGRVKYENLKRFFEGHIAPHSILCTDSAHGYRKLATQLNLDHRAIPSGKHMKGIYHIQHINAFHSNFKSFLEKFRGVSTKHLNSYLMWFKWIELFKDEKELLKIQKVYVQSQASYSSISNETIRTKVPSFI
;
A
#
# COMPACT_ATOMS: atom_id res chain seq x y z
N MET A 1 -7.22 37.55 -10.09
CA MET A 1 -6.88 38.06 -11.44
C MET A 1 -8.08 37.87 -12.36
N PRO A 2 -8.40 38.85 -13.22
CA PRO A 2 -9.42 38.68 -14.25
C PRO A 2 -8.99 37.62 -15.29
N LYS A 3 -9.95 36.87 -15.83
CA LYS A 3 -9.72 35.80 -16.83
C LYS A 3 -8.90 36.30 -18.03
N SER A 4 -9.18 37.51 -18.49
CA SER A 4 -8.48 38.17 -19.60
C SER A 4 -6.98 38.32 -19.33
N LEU A 5 -6.60 38.69 -18.11
CA LEU A 5 -5.20 38.83 -17.72
C LEU A 5 -4.49 37.47 -17.69
N ILE A 6 -5.12 36.43 -17.13
CA ILE A 6 -4.55 35.07 -17.11
C ILE A 6 -4.30 34.55 -18.53
N LEU A 7 -5.28 34.71 -19.43
CA LEU A 7 -5.13 34.30 -20.83
C LEU A 7 -4.04 35.09 -21.55
N SER A 8 -3.87 36.38 -21.24
CA SER A 8 -2.79 37.19 -21.81
C SER A 8 -1.40 36.77 -21.30
N LEU A 9 -1.30 36.33 -20.04
CA LEU A 9 -0.06 35.82 -19.45
C LEU A 9 0.29 34.43 -20.01
N LEU A 10 -0.69 33.53 -20.16
CA LEU A 10 -0.48 32.20 -20.75
C LEU A 10 0.09 32.26 -22.17
N LYS A 11 -0.31 33.25 -22.97
CA LYS A 11 0.25 33.48 -24.31
C LYS A 11 1.73 33.88 -24.31
N ARG A 12 2.26 34.34 -23.17
CA ARG A 12 3.66 34.75 -22.98
C ARG A 12 4.53 33.67 -22.34
N VAL A 13 3.93 32.56 -21.91
CA VAL A 13 4.66 31.42 -21.36
C VAL A 13 5.30 30.64 -22.51
N ALA A 14 6.53 30.16 -22.31
CA ALA A 14 7.16 29.28 -23.28
C ALA A 14 6.37 27.97 -23.43
N ALA A 15 6.28 27.45 -24.66
CA ALA A 15 5.52 26.23 -24.92
C ALA A 15 5.99 25.01 -24.10
N ILE A 16 7.26 25.03 -23.67
CA ILE A 16 7.87 23.99 -22.83
C ILE A 16 7.33 23.96 -21.39
N ASP A 17 6.87 25.10 -20.86
CA ASP A 17 6.36 25.20 -19.48
C ASP A 17 4.84 24.97 -19.40
N LEU A 18 4.13 25.05 -20.53
CA LEU A 18 2.67 24.85 -20.60
C LEU A 18 2.19 23.53 -19.98
N PRO A 19 2.87 22.37 -20.19
CA PRO A 19 2.46 21.12 -19.55
C PRO A 19 2.52 21.18 -18.01
N GLU A 20 3.55 21.81 -17.45
CA GLU A 20 3.71 21.95 -16.00
C GLU A 20 2.65 22.89 -15.41
N ILE A 21 2.39 24.02 -16.08
CA ILE A 21 1.31 24.94 -15.69
C ILE A 21 -0.06 24.26 -15.75
N LEU A 22 -0.32 23.45 -16.78
CA LEU A 22 -1.57 22.71 -16.89
C LEU A 22 -1.76 21.78 -15.69
N ILE A 23 -0.72 21.03 -15.31
CA ILE A 23 -0.74 20.16 -14.13
C ILE A 23 -1.06 20.95 -12.85
N GLU A 24 -0.43 22.11 -12.65
CA GLU A 24 -0.67 22.92 -11.45
C GLU A 24 -2.08 23.55 -11.43
N VAL A 25 -2.62 23.93 -12.58
CA VAL A 25 -4.01 24.39 -12.71
C VAL A 25 -4.99 23.25 -12.40
N GLU A 26 -4.77 22.06 -12.97
CA GLU A 26 -5.59 20.88 -12.72
C GLU A 26 -5.56 20.47 -11.24
N LYS A 27 -4.37 20.50 -10.60
CA LYS A 27 -4.22 20.31 -9.15
C LYS A 27 -4.98 21.35 -8.34
N GLY A 28 -4.93 22.63 -8.75
CA GLY A 28 -5.65 23.72 -8.12
C GLY A 28 -7.17 23.51 -8.15
N ILE A 29 -7.70 23.13 -9.32
CA ILE A 29 -9.12 22.78 -9.51
C ILE A 29 -9.49 21.57 -8.66
N PHE A 30 -8.68 20.51 -8.68
CA PHE A 30 -8.91 19.31 -7.89
C PHE A 30 -8.98 19.59 -6.38
N LYS A 31 -8.03 20.38 -5.86
CA LYS A 31 -8.00 20.78 -4.43
C LYS A 31 -9.22 21.62 -4.04
N SER A 32 -9.91 22.23 -5.01
CA SER A 32 -11.12 23.04 -4.81
C SER A 32 -12.44 22.27 -4.95
N ASP A 33 -12.48 21.21 -5.77
CA ASP A 33 -13.70 20.45 -6.07
C ASP A 33 -13.75 19.09 -5.37
N LEU A 34 -13.77 19.16 -4.05
CA LEU A 34 -13.86 17.99 -3.16
C LEU A 34 -15.21 17.28 -3.23
N SER A 35 -16.23 17.93 -3.79
CA SER A 35 -17.59 17.38 -3.91
C SER A 35 -17.64 16.21 -4.87
N LYS A 36 -16.86 16.24 -5.96
CA LYS A 36 -16.76 15.17 -6.95
C LYS A 36 -16.23 13.87 -6.34
N LEU A 37 -15.25 13.96 -5.43
CA LEU A 37 -14.68 12.80 -4.75
C LEU A 37 -15.67 12.09 -3.84
N GLN A 38 -16.72 12.76 -3.35
CA GLN A 38 -17.68 12.12 -2.44
C GLN A 38 -18.49 11.02 -3.13
N ASN A 39 -18.87 11.26 -4.39
CA ASN A 39 -19.57 10.27 -5.21
C ASN A 39 -18.65 9.09 -5.53
N GLU A 40 -17.40 9.37 -5.94
CA GLU A 40 -16.41 8.34 -6.23
C GLU A 40 -16.10 7.46 -5.00
N ILE A 41 -16.01 8.06 -3.80
CA ILE A 41 -15.84 7.33 -2.54
C ILE A 41 -17.03 6.40 -2.29
N GLN A 42 -18.24 6.87 -2.55
CA GLN A 42 -19.46 6.08 -2.36
C GLN A 42 -19.53 4.90 -3.33
N GLU A 43 -19.31 5.16 -4.62
CA GLU A 43 -19.29 4.13 -5.67
C GLU A 43 -18.19 3.09 -5.40
N THR A 44 -17.01 3.54 -5.00
CA THR A 44 -15.89 2.65 -4.64
C THR A 44 -16.21 1.81 -3.40
N ARG A 45 -16.79 2.42 -2.36
CA ARG A 45 -17.11 1.72 -1.09
C ARG A 45 -18.20 0.67 -1.27
N TYR A 46 -19.23 0.98 -2.06
CA TYR A 46 -20.40 0.11 -2.24
C TYR A 46 -20.42 -0.47 -3.66
N SER A 47 -19.25 -0.82 -4.19
CA SER A 47 -19.07 -1.38 -5.53
C SER A 47 -19.81 -2.71 -5.73
N SER A 48 -20.09 -3.45 -4.65
CA SER A 48 -20.94 -4.65 -4.66
C SER A 48 -22.44 -4.35 -4.76
N GLY A 49 -22.84 -3.08 -4.78
CA GLY A 49 -24.25 -2.65 -4.78
C GLY A 49 -24.95 -2.73 -3.42
N GLN A 50 -24.27 -3.20 -2.36
CA GLN A 50 -24.86 -3.38 -1.03
C GLN A 50 -24.25 -2.42 0.00
N TYR A 51 -25.10 -1.76 0.78
CA TYR A 51 -24.68 -0.98 1.93
C TYR A 51 -24.52 -1.90 3.14
N LYS A 52 -23.29 -2.06 3.63
CA LYS A 52 -23.03 -2.82 4.86
C LYS A 52 -22.71 -1.92 6.03
N CYS A 53 -23.20 -2.29 7.20
CA CYS A 53 -22.93 -1.58 8.44
C CYS A 53 -21.45 -1.76 8.84
N PRO A 54 -20.65 -0.69 9.02
CA PRO A 54 -19.25 -0.80 9.41
C PRO A 54 -19.01 -1.29 10.85
N PHE A 55 -20.08 -1.62 11.58
CA PHE A 55 -20.01 -2.04 12.98
C PHE A 55 -20.48 -3.47 13.23
N CYS A 56 -21.30 -4.03 12.34
CA CYS A 56 -21.87 -5.37 12.50
C CYS A 56 -22.08 -6.12 11.17
N ASP A 57 -21.61 -5.57 10.05
CA ASP A 57 -21.66 -6.12 8.69
C ASP A 57 -23.04 -6.44 8.10
N ASP A 58 -24.11 -6.22 8.87
CA ASP A 58 -25.52 -6.27 8.47
C ASP A 58 -25.85 -5.29 7.33
N ASP A 59 -26.79 -5.67 6.46
CA ASP A 59 -27.17 -4.94 5.25
C ASP A 59 -28.51 -4.19 5.37
N HIS A 60 -29.20 -4.27 6.52
CA HIS A 60 -30.45 -3.55 6.76
C HIS A 60 -30.16 -2.08 7.12
N ILE A 61 -29.87 -1.29 6.09
CA ILE A 61 -29.46 0.11 6.19
C ILE A 61 -30.54 1.07 5.68
N VAL A 62 -30.88 2.07 6.48
CA VAL A 62 -31.80 3.15 6.09
C VAL A 62 -31.10 4.51 6.09
N LYS A 63 -31.58 5.45 5.26
CA LYS A 63 -31.12 6.84 5.29
C LYS A 63 -31.58 7.51 6.60
N ASN A 64 -30.68 8.27 7.24
CA ASN A 64 -30.88 8.92 8.53
C ASN A 64 -30.55 10.43 8.46
N GLY A 65 -31.14 11.11 7.47
CA GLY A 65 -30.91 12.54 7.20
C GLY A 65 -29.52 12.84 6.64
N LYS A 66 -29.17 14.13 6.59
CA LYS A 66 -27.86 14.63 6.14
C LYS A 66 -27.23 15.53 7.20
N PHE A 67 -25.92 15.59 7.25
CA PHE A 67 -25.17 16.53 8.10
C PHE A 67 -24.02 17.13 7.29
N ASN A 68 -23.96 18.47 7.20
CA ASN A 68 -22.99 19.20 6.38
C ASN A 68 -22.90 18.66 4.93
N GLY A 69 -24.05 18.41 4.31
CA GLY A 69 -24.15 17.85 2.96
C GLY A 69 -23.95 16.33 2.86
N ASN A 70 -23.31 15.70 3.86
CA ASN A 70 -23.02 14.26 3.85
C ASN A 70 -24.26 13.44 4.24
N GLN A 71 -24.56 12.40 3.46
CA GLN A 71 -25.59 11.43 3.78
C GLN A 71 -25.21 10.62 5.03
N ARG A 72 -26.15 10.52 5.97
CA ARG A 72 -26.06 9.62 7.13
C ARG A 72 -26.95 8.40 6.92
N TYR A 73 -26.52 7.30 7.49
CA TYR A 73 -27.17 6.00 7.44
C TYR A 73 -27.35 5.47 8.86
N LEU A 74 -28.38 4.64 9.07
CA LEU A 74 -28.66 3.94 10.31
C LEU A 74 -28.80 2.46 10.02
N CYS A 75 -28.03 1.62 10.73
CA CYS A 75 -28.22 0.18 10.71
C CYS A 75 -29.39 -0.18 11.62
N ARG A 76 -30.36 -0.95 11.11
CA ARG A 76 -31.53 -1.38 11.90
C ARG A 76 -31.22 -2.48 12.91
N ASN A 77 -30.20 -3.29 12.66
CA ASN A 77 -29.76 -4.33 13.58
C ASN A 77 -29.02 -3.72 14.81
N CYS A 78 -27.86 -3.11 14.62
CA CYS A 78 -27.07 -2.58 15.75
C CYS A 78 -27.46 -1.17 16.21
N ARG A 79 -28.40 -0.50 15.53
CA ARG A 79 -28.90 0.86 15.81
C ARG A 79 -27.83 1.97 15.78
N LYS A 80 -26.63 1.69 15.25
CA LYS A 80 -25.56 2.68 15.09
C LYS A 80 -25.73 3.47 13.80
N SER A 81 -25.45 4.77 13.88
CA SER A 81 -25.40 5.66 12.72
C SER A 81 -23.99 5.70 12.12
N PHE A 82 -23.90 5.79 10.79
CA PHE A 82 -22.64 6.00 10.07
C PHE A 82 -22.83 6.92 8.86
N SER A 83 -21.72 7.35 8.28
CA SER A 83 -21.66 8.15 7.05
C SER A 83 -20.44 7.74 6.21
N GLN A 84 -20.23 8.41 5.08
CA GLN A 84 -19.02 8.23 4.27
C GLN A 84 -17.73 8.49 5.07
N GLN A 85 -17.76 9.35 6.10
CA GLN A 85 -16.60 9.67 6.92
C GLN A 85 -16.37 8.70 8.09
N THR A 86 -17.33 7.81 8.37
CA THR A 86 -17.21 6.85 9.48
C THR A 86 -16.08 5.87 9.22
N GLN A 87 -15.21 5.68 10.24
CA GLN A 87 -14.04 4.80 10.19
C GLN A 87 -13.19 5.01 8.93
N THR A 88 -12.87 6.26 8.62
CA THR A 88 -11.96 6.63 7.53
C THR A 88 -10.69 7.29 8.09
N PRO A 89 -9.59 7.37 7.32
CA PRO A 89 -8.39 8.08 7.76
C PRO A 89 -8.66 9.53 8.19
N THR A 90 -9.62 10.19 7.53
CA THR A 90 -9.99 11.60 7.78
C THR A 90 -11.09 11.78 8.83
N ALA A 91 -11.61 10.68 9.41
CA ALA A 91 -12.66 10.74 10.42
C ALA A 91 -12.30 11.69 11.58
N TYR A 92 -13.23 12.58 11.91
CA TYR A 92 -13.08 13.59 12.97
C TYR A 92 -11.87 14.53 12.80
N SER A 93 -11.28 14.60 11.61
CA SER A 93 -10.17 15.51 11.36
C SER A 93 -10.67 16.95 11.34
N LYS A 94 -9.99 17.82 12.09
CA LYS A 94 -10.23 19.28 12.08
C LYS A 94 -9.44 19.99 10.97
N LYS A 95 -8.63 19.26 10.21
CA LYS A 95 -7.82 19.82 9.11
C LYS A 95 -8.65 19.86 7.84
N LYS A 96 -8.47 20.92 7.05
CA LYS A 96 -9.10 21.06 5.72
C LYS A 96 -8.65 19.91 4.82
N THR A 97 -9.55 19.43 3.96
CA THR A 97 -9.26 18.32 3.05
C THR A 97 -8.08 18.58 2.12
N LYS A 98 -7.86 19.84 1.71
CA LYS A 98 -6.68 20.25 0.95
C LYS A 98 -5.36 19.77 1.59
N VAL A 99 -5.22 19.89 2.92
CA VAL A 99 -4.02 19.45 3.64
C VAL A 99 -3.85 17.93 3.58
N TRP A 100 -4.94 17.16 3.54
CA TRP A 100 -4.88 15.71 3.33
C TRP A 100 -4.47 15.34 1.91
N ILE A 101 -4.94 16.09 0.91
CA ILE A 101 -4.53 15.92 -0.48
C ILE A 101 -3.05 16.23 -0.63
N ASP A 102 -2.57 17.36 -0.07
CA ASP A 102 -1.15 17.73 -0.08
C ASP A 102 -0.30 16.64 0.62
N TYR A 103 -0.82 16.04 1.70
CA TYR A 103 -0.16 14.93 2.39
C TYR A 103 -0.06 13.66 1.54
N ILE A 104 -1.12 13.33 0.79
CA ILE A 104 -1.13 12.19 -0.14
C ILE A 104 -0.19 12.45 -1.32
N GLU A 105 -0.14 13.68 -1.84
CA GLU A 105 0.83 14.08 -2.87
C GLU A 105 2.27 13.83 -2.38
N CYS A 106 2.59 14.24 -1.14
CA CYS A 106 3.88 13.95 -0.54
C CYS A 106 4.14 12.43 -0.44
N MET A 107 3.12 11.64 -0.12
CA MET A 107 3.24 10.18 -0.11
C MET A 107 3.56 9.66 -1.50
N ILE A 108 2.78 10.00 -2.53
CA ILE A 108 3.02 9.55 -3.91
C ILE A 108 4.44 9.88 -4.39
N LYS A 109 4.96 11.07 -4.05
CA LYS A 109 6.34 11.47 -4.34
C LYS A 109 7.41 10.75 -3.51
N GLY A 110 7.01 10.02 -2.47
CA GLY A 110 7.89 9.22 -1.62
C GLY A 110 8.60 10.03 -0.53
N TYR A 111 8.01 11.16 -0.09
CA TYR A 111 8.64 12.04 0.89
C TYR A 111 8.82 11.36 2.25
N SER A 112 9.86 11.76 2.97
CA SER A 112 10.05 11.38 4.37
C SER A 112 8.96 11.98 5.27
N LEU A 113 8.74 11.42 6.46
CA LEU A 113 7.77 11.98 7.41
C LEU A 113 8.06 13.43 7.79
N ARG A 114 9.33 13.83 7.81
CA ARG A 114 9.74 15.22 8.07
C ARG A 114 9.40 16.12 6.88
N GLY A 115 9.69 15.66 5.66
CA GLY A 115 9.30 16.38 4.44
C GLY A 115 7.78 16.56 4.34
N CYS A 116 6.99 15.52 4.65
CA CYS A 116 5.54 15.67 4.71
C CYS A 116 5.08 16.65 5.80
N ALA A 117 5.75 16.66 6.96
CA ALA A 117 5.40 17.55 8.07
C ALA A 117 5.67 19.02 7.73
N GLU A 118 6.79 19.28 7.07
CA GLU A 118 7.19 20.59 6.57
C GLU A 118 6.25 21.08 5.46
N GLU A 119 6.06 20.29 4.40
CA GLU A 119 5.20 20.64 3.27
C GLU A 119 3.76 20.92 3.71
N CYS A 120 3.20 20.07 4.57
CA CYS A 120 1.81 20.20 5.04
C CYS A 120 1.66 21.12 6.26
N GLN A 121 2.74 21.68 6.79
CA GLN A 121 2.73 22.51 8.01
C GLN A 121 2.01 21.83 9.18
N ILE A 122 2.37 20.57 9.46
CA ILE A 122 1.83 19.75 10.55
C ILE A 122 2.94 19.23 11.46
N ASN A 123 2.57 18.84 12.68
CA ASN A 123 3.52 18.18 13.58
C ASN A 123 3.97 16.82 13.02
N LEU A 124 5.24 16.47 13.22
CA LEU A 124 5.82 15.18 12.81
C LEU A 124 5.03 13.97 13.32
N ALA A 125 4.49 14.02 14.54
CA ALA A 125 3.65 12.97 15.09
C ALA A 125 2.33 12.85 14.32
N THR A 126 1.72 13.98 13.92
CA THR A 126 0.53 14.00 13.07
C THR A 126 0.83 13.36 11.71
N ALA A 127 1.95 13.74 11.08
CA ALA A 127 2.39 13.12 9.84
C ALA A 127 2.56 11.59 10.00
N PHE A 128 3.20 11.13 11.08
CA PHE A 128 3.35 9.70 11.35
C PHE A 128 2.00 8.97 11.43
N PHE A 129 1.05 9.49 12.21
CA PHE A 129 -0.26 8.85 12.36
C PHE A 129 -1.08 8.91 11.07
N TRP A 130 -1.04 10.03 10.35
CA TRP A 130 -1.73 10.17 9.07
C TRP A 130 -1.24 9.14 8.06
N ARG A 131 0.08 8.99 7.90
CA ARG A 131 0.67 7.95 7.06
C ARG A 131 0.11 6.58 7.41
N HIS A 132 0.18 6.21 8.69
CA HIS A 132 -0.21 4.86 9.10
C HIS A 132 -1.71 4.61 9.01
N LYS A 133 -2.56 5.63 9.15
CA LYS A 133 -4.01 5.51 8.89
C LYS A 133 -4.31 5.30 7.41
N ILE A 134 -3.68 6.09 6.53
CA ILE A 134 -3.83 5.95 5.09
C ILE A 134 -3.33 4.57 4.64
N LEU A 135 -2.15 4.15 5.12
CA LEU A 135 -1.55 2.87 4.79
C LEU A 135 -2.38 1.67 5.28
N ASP A 136 -3.04 1.78 6.43
CA ASP A 136 -3.92 0.73 6.94
C ASP A 136 -5.18 0.62 6.06
N ALA A 137 -5.82 1.74 5.72
CA ALA A 137 -6.98 1.75 4.83
C ALA A 137 -6.65 1.25 3.41
N LEU A 138 -5.51 1.65 2.85
CA LEU A 138 -5.02 1.11 1.57
C LEU A 138 -4.70 -0.38 1.66
N SER A 139 -4.12 -0.83 2.78
CA SER A 139 -3.83 -2.25 2.99
C SER A 139 -5.11 -3.09 2.98
N SER A 140 -6.19 -2.60 3.59
CA SER A 140 -7.51 -3.25 3.56
C SER A 140 -8.13 -3.23 2.16
N PHE A 141 -7.91 -2.17 1.38
CA PHE A 141 -8.40 -2.07 0.01
C PHE A 141 -7.69 -3.05 -0.94
N MET A 142 -6.37 -3.14 -0.83
CA MET A 142 -5.52 -3.84 -1.82
C MET A 142 -5.50 -5.35 -1.68
N GLY A 143 -5.53 -5.86 -0.44
CA GLY A 143 -5.31 -7.28 -0.16
C GLY A 143 -3.96 -7.83 -0.66
N THR A 144 -3.70 -9.11 -0.36
CA THR A 144 -2.49 -9.82 -0.81
C THR A 144 -2.39 -9.87 -2.34
N GLY A 145 -3.52 -10.08 -3.02
CA GLY A 145 -3.64 -10.15 -4.47
C GLY A 145 -3.82 -11.58 -4.97
N GLU A 146 -3.96 -11.72 -6.27
CA GLU A 146 -4.13 -12.98 -6.98
C GLU A 146 -3.35 -12.91 -8.29
N VAL A 147 -2.96 -14.06 -8.83
CA VAL A 147 -2.20 -14.18 -10.09
C VAL A 147 -2.70 -15.35 -10.93
N ASP A 148 -2.61 -15.23 -12.26
CA ASP A 148 -3.12 -16.23 -13.21
C ASP A 148 -2.22 -16.37 -14.45
N GLY A 149 -2.36 -17.49 -15.16
CA GLY A 149 -1.72 -17.73 -16.45
C GLY A 149 -0.23 -18.01 -16.30
N LEU A 150 0.62 -17.10 -16.79
CA LEU A 150 2.07 -17.22 -16.71
C LEU A 150 2.61 -16.39 -15.54
N VAL A 151 3.00 -17.07 -14.46
CA VAL A 151 3.33 -16.48 -13.17
C VAL A 151 4.83 -16.61 -12.88
N GLU A 152 5.51 -15.50 -12.62
CA GLU A 152 6.87 -15.44 -12.08
C GLU A 152 6.79 -15.35 -10.56
N ALA A 153 7.48 -16.23 -9.84
CA ALA A 153 7.51 -16.24 -8.37
C ALA A 153 8.92 -16.37 -7.81
N ASP A 154 9.17 -15.64 -6.72
CA ASP A 154 10.43 -15.61 -5.99
C ASP A 154 10.21 -14.97 -4.60
N GLU A 155 11.19 -15.10 -3.72
CA GLU A 155 11.22 -14.53 -2.39
C GLU A 155 12.21 -13.36 -2.27
N CYS A 156 11.75 -12.26 -1.68
CA CYS A 156 12.63 -11.16 -1.29
C CYS A 156 12.86 -11.17 0.22
N TYR A 157 14.10 -10.90 0.65
CA TYR A 157 14.47 -10.86 2.07
C TYR A 157 14.85 -9.46 2.53
N LEU A 158 14.23 -9.01 3.62
CA LEU A 158 14.62 -7.78 4.32
C LEU A 158 15.10 -8.10 5.74
N ARG A 159 16.03 -7.32 6.26
CA ARG A 159 16.43 -7.44 7.66
C ARG A 159 15.26 -7.12 8.57
N TYR A 160 15.03 -7.96 9.58
CA TYR A 160 14.06 -7.72 10.62
C TYR A 160 14.46 -6.45 11.39
N SER A 161 13.54 -5.50 11.44
CA SER A 161 13.77 -4.12 11.83
C SER A 161 12.86 -3.74 12.98
N TYR A 162 13.49 -3.39 14.10
CA TYR A 162 12.85 -2.78 15.27
C TYR A 162 13.00 -1.26 15.21
N LYS A 163 12.84 -0.66 14.02
CA LYS A 163 12.95 0.80 13.85
C LYS A 163 11.89 1.49 14.73
N GLY A 164 12.37 2.41 15.58
CA GLY A 164 11.59 3.09 16.60
C GLY A 164 12.50 3.55 17.75
N ASN A 165 12.03 4.47 18.59
CA ASN A 165 12.80 4.93 19.74
C ASN A 165 12.59 3.97 20.93
N HIS A 166 13.33 2.86 20.95
CA HIS A 166 13.16 1.80 21.93
C HIS A 166 14.06 1.93 23.17
N SER A 167 15.18 2.66 23.10
CA SER A 167 16.10 2.84 24.24
C SER A 167 15.46 3.58 25.42
N LYS A 168 14.39 4.36 25.17
CA LYS A 168 13.62 5.07 26.18
C LYS A 168 12.23 4.46 26.42
N SER A 169 11.95 3.28 25.84
CA SER A 169 10.63 2.66 25.94
C SER A 169 10.48 1.90 27.25
N LYS A 170 9.46 2.25 28.04
CA LYS A 170 9.04 1.46 29.21
C LYS A 170 8.26 0.18 28.84
N LYS A 171 7.76 0.10 27.60
CA LYS A 171 6.84 -0.95 27.14
C LYS A 171 7.49 -1.99 26.21
N PHE A 172 8.75 -1.78 25.83
CA PHE A 172 9.42 -2.65 24.85
C PHE A 172 10.90 -2.77 25.20
N THR A 173 11.34 -4.01 25.39
CA THR A 173 12.75 -4.37 25.57
C THR A 173 13.28 -4.94 24.27
N MET A 174 14.42 -4.43 23.81
CA MET A 174 15.07 -4.95 22.59
C MET A 174 15.48 -6.41 22.81
N PRO A 175 15.07 -7.35 21.93
CA PRO A 175 15.39 -8.78 22.09
C PRO A 175 16.85 -9.12 21.74
N ARG A 176 17.63 -8.13 21.30
CA ARG A 176 19.05 -8.24 20.96
C ARG A 176 19.73 -6.90 21.05
N ALA A 177 21.07 -6.89 21.06
CA ALA A 177 21.86 -5.67 21.01
C ALA A 177 21.48 -4.78 19.79
N PRO A 178 21.49 -3.43 19.96
CA PRO A 178 21.31 -2.50 18.85
C PRO A 178 22.37 -2.69 17.75
N ARG A 179 21.97 -2.50 16.49
CA ARG A 179 22.90 -2.55 15.34
C ARG A 179 23.51 -1.17 15.09
N LYS A 180 24.77 -1.13 14.66
CA LYS A 180 25.43 0.09 14.16
C LYS A 180 24.84 0.51 12.81
N ARG A 181 24.85 1.82 12.52
CA ARG A 181 24.40 2.39 11.24
C ARG A 181 25.37 2.00 10.13
N GLY A 182 24.84 1.61 8.97
CA GLY A 182 25.66 1.18 7.82
C GLY A 182 26.47 -0.11 8.05
N GLY A 183 26.35 -0.74 9.21
CA GLY A 183 27.27 -1.80 9.62
C GLY A 183 27.08 -3.11 8.88
N ASP A 184 28.23 -3.73 8.58
CA ASP A 184 28.39 -5.15 8.30
C ASP A 184 27.54 -5.97 9.27
N SER A 185 26.95 -7.03 8.73
CA SER A 185 26.12 -7.98 9.47
C SER A 185 26.89 -8.56 10.64
N VAL A 186 26.64 -8.07 11.87
CA VAL A 186 26.80 -8.92 13.04
C VAL A 186 25.69 -9.97 12.96
N GLY A 187 26.03 -11.15 12.44
CA GLY A 187 25.18 -12.33 12.49
C GLY A 187 25.08 -13.10 11.17
N LYS A 188 25.89 -14.16 11.08
CA LYS A 188 25.77 -15.38 10.26
C LYS A 188 25.62 -15.18 8.73
N ARG A 189 26.54 -15.78 7.96
CA ARG A 189 26.41 -15.94 6.50
C ARG A 189 25.12 -16.72 6.19
N GLY A 190 24.35 -16.28 5.19
CA GLY A 190 23.13 -16.95 4.73
C GLY A 190 21.83 -16.49 5.41
N LEU A 191 20.72 -17.14 5.08
CA LEU A 191 19.38 -16.79 5.57
C LEU A 191 19.23 -17.13 7.07
N SER A 192 18.76 -16.18 7.87
CA SER A 192 18.55 -16.35 9.31
C SER A 192 17.20 -15.81 9.78
N SER A 193 16.79 -16.15 11.01
CA SER A 193 15.56 -15.63 11.64
C SER A 193 15.52 -14.10 11.80
N GLU A 194 16.66 -13.44 11.60
CA GLU A 194 16.81 -11.98 11.56
C GLU A 194 16.47 -11.36 10.19
N GLN A 195 15.94 -12.16 9.26
CA GLN A 195 15.39 -11.71 7.99
C GLN A 195 13.91 -12.05 7.91
N VAL A 196 13.12 -11.11 7.38
CA VAL A 196 11.74 -11.30 6.98
C VAL A 196 11.75 -11.85 5.56
N CYS A 197 11.06 -12.96 5.35
CA CYS A 197 10.78 -13.53 4.03
C CYS A 197 9.51 -12.88 3.48
N ILE A 198 9.60 -12.29 2.30
CA ILE A 198 8.50 -11.69 1.57
C ILE A 198 8.26 -12.56 0.34
N GLY A 199 7.08 -13.16 0.26
CA GLY A 199 6.65 -13.87 -0.94
C GLY A 199 6.23 -12.85 -1.99
N THR A 200 6.63 -13.08 -3.24
CA THR A 200 6.22 -12.27 -4.38
C THR A 200 5.86 -13.18 -5.55
N ALA A 201 4.78 -12.85 -6.24
CA ALA A 201 4.46 -13.41 -7.54
C ALA A 201 3.84 -12.32 -8.44
N LEU A 202 4.13 -12.42 -9.73
CA LEU A 202 3.67 -11.50 -10.76
C LEU A 202 3.20 -12.32 -11.94
N ASP A 203 2.06 -11.97 -12.53
CA ASP A 203 1.69 -12.52 -13.82
C ASP A 203 2.01 -11.56 -14.98
N ARG A 204 1.85 -12.05 -16.21
CA ARG A 204 2.09 -11.27 -17.43
C ARG A 204 1.06 -10.18 -17.70
N THR A 205 -0.09 -10.22 -17.03
CA THR A 205 -1.13 -9.19 -17.14
C THR A 205 -0.92 -8.04 -16.17
N GLY A 206 0.05 -8.18 -15.25
CA GLY A 206 0.43 -7.16 -14.29
C GLY A 206 -0.19 -7.33 -12.91
N ASN A 207 -0.87 -8.45 -12.62
CA ASN A 207 -1.35 -8.72 -11.27
C ASN A 207 -0.19 -9.09 -10.35
N ILE A 208 -0.36 -8.74 -9.07
CA ILE A 208 0.70 -8.81 -8.07
C ILE A 208 0.17 -9.49 -6.82
N LEU A 209 0.83 -10.58 -6.43
CA LEU A 209 0.67 -11.24 -5.15
C LEU A 209 1.92 -10.95 -4.30
N ILE A 210 1.76 -10.28 -3.15
CA ILE A 210 2.87 -9.90 -2.27
C ILE A 210 2.49 -9.97 -0.80
N GLY A 211 3.39 -10.47 0.04
CA GLY A 211 3.15 -10.48 1.47
C GLY A 211 4.29 -11.04 2.32
N MET A 212 4.21 -10.80 3.62
CA MET A 212 5.18 -11.34 4.58
C MET A 212 4.86 -12.81 4.87
N ILE A 213 5.67 -13.74 4.37
CA ILE A 213 5.40 -15.18 4.50
C ILE A 213 6.20 -15.86 5.61
N GLY A 214 7.16 -15.18 6.25
CA GLY A 214 7.84 -15.76 7.41
C GLY A 214 9.15 -15.08 7.78
N LYS A 215 9.98 -15.81 8.52
CA LYS A 215 11.32 -15.37 8.94
C LYS A 215 12.37 -16.43 8.56
N GLY A 216 13.54 -15.97 8.13
CA GLY A 216 14.61 -16.83 7.63
C GLY A 216 14.17 -17.63 6.41
N ARG A 217 14.76 -18.82 6.23
CA ARG A 217 14.45 -19.70 5.11
C ARG A 217 12.95 -20.01 5.06
N VAL A 218 12.37 -19.86 3.88
CA VAL A 218 10.95 -20.14 3.63
C VAL A 218 10.63 -21.60 4.00
N LYS A 219 9.51 -21.79 4.72
CA LYS A 219 8.95 -23.12 4.98
C LYS A 219 7.87 -23.41 3.96
N TYR A 220 7.75 -24.67 3.55
CA TYR A 220 6.75 -25.11 2.58
C TYR A 220 5.32 -24.74 2.98
N GLU A 221 4.95 -24.90 4.26
CA GLU A 221 3.60 -24.56 4.76
C GLU A 221 3.25 -23.08 4.55
N ASN A 222 4.22 -22.19 4.79
CA ASN A 222 4.04 -20.77 4.59
C ASN A 222 3.93 -20.42 3.12
N LEU A 223 4.73 -21.07 2.27
CA LEU A 223 4.64 -20.93 0.82
C LEU A 223 3.28 -21.41 0.31
N LYS A 224 2.79 -22.55 0.81
CA LYS A 224 1.47 -23.07 0.47
C LYS A 224 0.38 -22.08 0.86
N ARG A 225 0.35 -21.60 2.11
CA ARG A 225 -0.63 -20.60 2.57
C ARG A 225 -0.63 -19.31 1.76
N PHE A 226 0.53 -18.92 1.23
CA PHE A 226 0.65 -17.72 0.41
C PHE A 226 0.01 -17.86 -0.98
N PHE A 227 0.12 -19.04 -1.60
CA PHE A 227 -0.40 -19.29 -2.95
C PHE A 227 -1.78 -19.95 -2.97
N GLU A 228 -2.14 -20.75 -1.97
CA GLU A 228 -3.42 -21.46 -1.91
C GLU A 228 -4.59 -20.47 -1.90
N GLY A 229 -5.46 -20.56 -2.92
CA GLY A 229 -6.56 -19.60 -3.14
C GLY A 229 -6.16 -18.29 -3.79
N HIS A 230 -4.87 -18.07 -4.09
CA HIS A 230 -4.34 -16.84 -4.68
C HIS A 230 -3.62 -17.03 -6.02
N ILE A 231 -3.48 -18.28 -6.48
CA ILE A 231 -3.03 -18.61 -7.84
C ILE A 231 -4.08 -19.48 -8.51
N ALA A 232 -4.45 -19.12 -9.74
CA ALA A 232 -5.42 -19.88 -10.50
C ALA A 232 -4.90 -21.30 -10.81
N PRO A 233 -5.75 -22.34 -10.72
CA PRO A 233 -5.36 -23.70 -11.11
C PRO A 233 -4.85 -23.75 -12.55
N HIS A 234 -3.95 -24.68 -12.85
CA HIS A 234 -3.33 -24.85 -14.19
C HIS A 234 -2.47 -23.67 -14.66
N SER A 235 -2.20 -22.68 -13.82
CA SER A 235 -1.21 -21.64 -14.12
C SER A 235 0.19 -22.23 -14.30
N ILE A 236 0.99 -21.60 -15.15
CA ILE A 236 2.40 -21.92 -15.35
C ILE A 236 3.25 -21.12 -14.37
N LEU A 237 3.82 -21.80 -13.39
CA LEU A 237 4.68 -21.22 -12.37
C LEU A 237 6.15 -21.26 -12.80
N CYS A 238 6.75 -20.09 -13.01
CA CYS A 238 8.15 -19.88 -13.31
C CYS A 238 8.90 -19.40 -12.08
N THR A 239 9.84 -20.22 -11.59
CA THR A 239 10.68 -19.91 -10.44
C THR A 239 12.14 -20.17 -10.75
N ASP A 240 13.03 -19.66 -9.91
CA ASP A 240 14.40 -20.17 -9.86
C ASP A 240 14.42 -21.61 -9.32
N SER A 241 15.61 -22.22 -9.25
CA SER A 241 15.81 -23.59 -8.78
C SER A 241 15.50 -23.81 -7.28
N ALA A 242 14.86 -22.88 -6.58
CA ALA A 242 14.65 -22.93 -5.14
C ALA A 242 13.81 -24.13 -4.67
N HIS A 243 14.19 -24.63 -3.50
CA HIS A 243 13.62 -25.81 -2.88
C HIS A 243 12.25 -25.50 -2.24
N GLY A 244 11.15 -25.78 -2.94
CA GLY A 244 9.79 -25.68 -2.39
C GLY A 244 8.71 -25.58 -3.47
N TYR A 245 8.99 -24.85 -4.54
CA TYR A 245 8.05 -24.58 -5.63
C TYR A 245 7.63 -25.82 -6.42
N ARG A 246 8.51 -26.81 -6.58
CA ARG A 246 8.16 -28.09 -7.23
C ARG A 246 7.04 -28.82 -6.48
N LYS A 247 7.15 -28.89 -5.16
CA LYS A 247 6.14 -29.51 -4.28
C LYS A 247 4.84 -28.71 -4.32
N LEU A 248 4.95 -27.37 -4.28
CA LEU A 248 3.81 -26.46 -4.38
C LEU A 248 3.02 -26.67 -5.66
N ALA A 249 3.73 -26.71 -6.80
CA ALA A 249 3.11 -26.88 -8.11
C ALA A 249 2.34 -28.21 -8.21
N THR A 250 2.91 -29.30 -7.69
CA THR A 250 2.21 -30.60 -7.66
C THR A 250 0.94 -30.54 -6.79
N GLN A 251 0.98 -29.81 -5.68
CA GLN A 251 -0.12 -29.77 -4.70
C GLN A 251 -1.25 -28.81 -5.10
N LEU A 252 -0.95 -27.78 -5.89
CA LEU A 252 -1.91 -26.80 -6.38
C LEU A 252 -2.28 -27.02 -7.86
N ASN A 253 -1.91 -28.16 -8.46
CA ASN A 253 -2.16 -28.50 -9.87
C ASN A 253 -1.66 -27.42 -10.85
N LEU A 254 -0.39 -27.02 -10.69
CA LEU A 254 0.27 -26.01 -11.51
C LEU A 254 1.35 -26.65 -12.39
N ASP A 255 1.59 -26.04 -13.55
CA ASP A 255 2.70 -26.41 -14.41
C ASP A 255 3.98 -25.70 -13.95
N HIS A 256 5.00 -26.46 -13.53
CA HIS A 256 6.25 -25.86 -13.04
C HIS A 256 7.32 -25.77 -14.14
N ARG A 257 7.83 -24.55 -14.36
CA ARG A 257 8.97 -24.27 -15.25
C ARG A 257 10.12 -23.69 -14.43
N ALA A 258 10.99 -24.55 -13.94
CA ALA A 258 12.23 -24.13 -13.29
C ALA A 258 13.22 -23.55 -14.31
N ILE A 259 13.70 -22.34 -14.06
CA ILE A 259 14.77 -21.73 -14.87
C ILE A 259 16.12 -22.19 -14.29
N PRO A 260 16.99 -22.83 -15.10
CA PRO A 260 18.29 -23.29 -14.61
C PRO A 260 19.14 -22.14 -14.09
N SER A 261 19.87 -22.38 -13.00
CA SER A 261 20.87 -21.44 -12.48
C SER A 261 21.84 -20.97 -13.57
N GLY A 262 22.07 -19.66 -13.66
CA GLY A 262 22.94 -19.05 -14.68
C GLY A 262 22.28 -18.80 -16.04
N LYS A 263 21.01 -19.19 -16.24
CA LYS A 263 20.21 -18.81 -17.40
C LYS A 263 19.12 -17.83 -16.98
N HIS A 264 18.92 -16.77 -17.77
CA HIS A 264 17.90 -15.75 -17.48
C HIS A 264 16.57 -15.99 -18.19
N MET A 265 16.51 -16.95 -19.11
CA MET A 265 15.34 -17.24 -19.95
C MET A 265 15.40 -18.66 -20.52
N LYS A 266 14.23 -19.27 -20.73
CA LYS A 266 14.03 -20.50 -21.51
C LYS A 266 12.80 -20.31 -22.41
N GLY A 267 13.00 -19.88 -23.65
CA GLY A 267 11.89 -19.51 -24.54
C GLY A 267 11.14 -18.30 -23.98
N ILE A 268 9.82 -18.39 -23.82
CA ILE A 268 8.99 -17.33 -23.22
C ILE A 268 9.07 -17.26 -21.68
N TYR A 269 9.71 -18.24 -21.04
CA TYR A 269 9.78 -18.34 -19.58
C TYR A 269 11.02 -17.61 -19.04
N HIS A 270 10.82 -16.61 -18.18
CA HIS A 270 11.90 -15.88 -17.51
C HIS A 270 11.43 -15.35 -16.15
N ILE A 271 12.37 -14.93 -15.29
CA ILE A 271 12.12 -14.31 -13.96
C ILE A 271 12.58 -12.83 -13.92
N GLN A 272 12.72 -12.20 -15.08
CA GLN A 272 13.27 -10.84 -15.16
C GLN A 272 12.33 -9.79 -14.56
N HIS A 273 11.00 -9.96 -14.67
CA HIS A 273 10.05 -8.99 -14.14
C HIS A 273 10.08 -8.99 -12.62
N ILE A 274 10.13 -10.17 -12.00
CA ILE A 274 10.18 -10.28 -10.54
C ILE A 274 11.50 -9.74 -9.97
N ASN A 275 12.63 -9.93 -10.67
CA ASN A 275 13.91 -9.33 -10.30
C ASN A 275 13.88 -7.79 -10.37
N ALA A 276 13.28 -7.23 -11.42
CA ALA A 276 13.07 -5.79 -11.55
C ALA A 276 12.15 -5.27 -10.42
N PHE A 277 11.06 -5.99 -10.12
CA PHE A 277 10.12 -5.67 -9.05
C PHE A 277 10.80 -5.64 -7.67
N HIS A 278 11.66 -6.61 -7.36
CA HIS A 278 12.46 -6.60 -6.12
C HIS A 278 13.41 -5.41 -6.04
N SER A 279 13.98 -5.03 -7.18
CA SER A 279 14.90 -3.89 -7.26
C SER A 279 14.16 -2.57 -7.01
N ASN A 280 13.01 -2.38 -7.67
CA ASN A 280 12.10 -1.25 -7.44
C ASN A 280 11.63 -1.18 -5.99
N PHE A 281 11.30 -2.32 -5.38
CA PHE A 281 10.89 -2.40 -3.98
C PHE A 281 11.98 -1.91 -3.03
N LYS A 282 13.24 -2.31 -3.26
CA LYS A 282 14.38 -1.84 -2.47
C LYS A 282 14.56 -0.32 -2.61
N SER A 283 14.56 0.20 -3.84
CA SER A 283 14.66 1.65 -4.11
C SER A 283 13.51 2.44 -3.49
N PHE A 284 12.29 1.88 -3.47
CA PHE A 284 11.15 2.48 -2.77
C PHE A 284 11.40 2.60 -1.26
N LEU A 285 11.92 1.56 -0.61
CA LEU A 285 12.19 1.56 0.83
C LEU A 285 13.37 2.44 1.25
N GLU A 286 14.34 2.66 0.37
CA GLU A 286 15.51 3.52 0.61
C GLU A 286 15.11 4.96 0.94
N LYS A 287 14.06 5.48 0.30
CA LYS A 287 13.47 6.81 0.55
C LYS A 287 13.11 7.02 2.03
N PHE A 288 12.75 5.94 2.72
CA PHE A 288 12.36 5.97 4.15
C PHE A 288 13.50 5.57 5.09
N ARG A 289 14.69 5.24 4.57
CA ARG A 289 15.80 4.61 5.31
C ARG A 289 15.34 3.36 6.04
N GLY A 290 14.61 2.50 5.33
CA GLY A 290 13.95 1.31 5.86
C GLY A 290 12.73 1.59 6.74
N VAL A 291 11.98 0.55 7.07
CA VAL A 291 10.76 0.63 7.89
C VAL A 291 10.82 -0.35 9.06
N SER A 292 9.97 -0.14 10.06
CA SER A 292 9.81 -1.11 11.15
C SER A 292 9.03 -2.32 10.63
N THR A 293 9.45 -3.54 10.97
CA THR A 293 8.81 -4.77 10.48
C THR A 293 7.33 -4.84 10.85
N LYS A 294 6.91 -4.24 11.97
CA LYS A 294 5.48 -4.17 12.36
C LYS A 294 4.60 -3.37 11.41
N HIS A 295 5.19 -2.53 10.58
CA HIS A 295 4.49 -1.73 9.58
C HIS A 295 4.79 -2.20 8.15
N LEU A 296 5.70 -3.17 7.99
CA LEU A 296 6.19 -3.57 6.68
C LEU A 296 5.06 -4.03 5.77
N ASN A 297 4.11 -4.83 6.26
CA ASN A 297 2.97 -5.27 5.46
C ASN A 297 2.20 -4.09 4.82
N SER A 298 1.93 -3.03 5.59
CA SER A 298 1.25 -1.85 5.05
C SER A 298 2.10 -1.09 4.02
N TYR A 299 3.43 -1.15 4.11
CA TYR A 299 4.32 -0.61 3.08
C TYR A 299 4.41 -1.52 1.85
N LEU A 300 4.26 -2.85 1.99
CA LEU A 300 4.14 -3.76 0.84
C LEU A 300 2.89 -3.45 0.04
N MET A 301 1.76 -3.24 0.71
CA MET A 301 0.51 -2.87 0.04
C MET A 301 0.60 -1.51 -0.64
N TRP A 302 1.31 -0.57 -0.03
CA TRP A 302 1.58 0.72 -0.67
C TRP A 302 2.49 0.61 -1.89
N PHE A 303 3.54 -0.21 -1.81
CA PHE A 303 4.40 -0.46 -2.96
C PHE A 303 3.65 -1.17 -4.09
N LYS A 304 2.87 -2.21 -3.77
CA LYS A 304 1.97 -2.90 -4.71
C LYS A 304 1.05 -1.90 -5.41
N TRP A 305 0.44 -0.99 -4.65
CA TRP A 305 -0.41 0.06 -5.18
C TRP A 305 0.35 0.96 -6.17
N ILE A 306 1.57 1.40 -5.82
CA ILE A 306 2.40 2.24 -6.70
C ILE A 306 2.72 1.51 -8.01
N GLU A 307 3.06 0.22 -7.95
CA GLU A 307 3.41 -0.57 -9.13
C GLU A 307 2.21 -0.80 -10.06
N LEU A 308 1.02 -1.09 -9.50
CA LEU A 308 -0.20 -1.29 -10.29
C LEU A 308 -0.64 -0.02 -11.03
N PHE A 309 -0.41 1.16 -10.45
CA PHE A 309 -0.82 2.43 -11.04
C PHE A 309 0.38 3.23 -11.58
N LYS A 310 1.55 2.61 -11.80
CA LYS A 310 2.80 3.34 -12.11
C LYS A 310 2.72 4.20 -13.37
N ASP A 311 1.95 3.78 -14.36
CA ASP A 311 1.78 4.47 -15.64
C ASP A 311 0.72 5.59 -15.59
N GLU A 312 -0.01 5.71 -14.48
CA GLU A 312 -1.00 6.78 -14.31
C GLU A 312 -0.35 8.14 -14.02
N LYS A 313 -1.02 9.18 -14.49
CA LYS A 313 -0.67 10.58 -14.16
C LYS A 313 -0.70 10.79 -12.65
N GLU A 314 0.21 11.62 -12.14
CA GLU A 314 0.35 11.89 -10.71
C GLU A 314 -0.95 12.38 -10.06
N LEU A 315 -1.69 13.26 -10.72
CA LEU A 315 -2.97 13.76 -10.22
C LEU A 315 -4.01 12.64 -10.03
N LEU A 316 -4.08 11.71 -10.99
CA LEU A 316 -4.99 10.56 -10.91
C LEU A 316 -4.57 9.62 -9.78
N LYS A 317 -3.27 9.44 -9.56
CA LYS A 317 -2.76 8.67 -8.42
C LYS A 317 -3.20 9.27 -7.09
N ILE A 318 -3.09 10.59 -6.94
CA ILE A 318 -3.51 11.31 -5.73
C ILE A 318 -5.01 11.12 -5.49
N GLN A 319 -5.82 11.26 -6.55
CA GLN A 319 -7.27 11.01 -6.52
C GLN A 319 -7.57 9.59 -6.05
N LYS A 320 -6.99 8.59 -6.71
CA LYS A 320 -7.23 7.17 -6.39
C LYS A 320 -6.82 6.82 -4.97
N VAL A 321 -5.65 7.26 -4.49
CA VAL A 321 -5.27 7.02 -3.08
C VAL A 321 -6.26 7.65 -2.13
N TYR A 322 -6.69 8.88 -2.40
CA TYR A 322 -7.68 9.54 -1.54
C TYR A 322 -8.99 8.75 -1.53
N VAL A 323 -9.56 8.45 -2.69
CA VAL A 323 -10.82 7.71 -2.83
C VAL A 323 -10.75 6.34 -2.19
N GLN A 324 -9.75 5.52 -2.53
CA GLN A 324 -9.64 4.15 -2.05
C GLN A 324 -9.34 4.10 -0.54
N SER A 325 -8.51 5.02 -0.02
CA SER A 325 -8.27 5.10 1.43
C SER A 325 -9.48 5.60 2.22
N GLN A 326 -10.34 6.44 1.63
CA GLN A 326 -11.61 6.81 2.28
C GLN A 326 -12.69 5.74 2.08
N ALA A 327 -12.67 4.97 1.00
CA ALA A 327 -13.68 3.95 0.70
C ALA A 327 -13.61 2.78 1.68
N SER A 328 -12.39 2.36 2.07
CA SER A 328 -12.19 1.32 3.07
C SER A 328 -12.53 1.77 4.48
N TYR A 329 -13.31 0.97 5.20
CA TYR A 329 -13.47 1.14 6.65
C TYR A 329 -12.16 0.73 7.35
N SER A 330 -11.46 1.70 7.93
CA SER A 330 -10.29 1.50 8.79
C SER A 330 -10.46 2.29 10.09
N SER A 331 -10.59 1.56 11.20
CA SER A 331 -10.75 2.12 12.54
C SER A 331 -9.44 2.14 13.34
N ILE A 332 -8.28 2.10 12.66
CA ILE A 332 -7.01 1.97 13.36
C ILE A 332 -6.73 3.16 14.29
N SER A 333 -6.58 2.86 15.58
CA SER A 333 -6.30 3.87 16.60
C SER A 333 -4.81 4.22 16.65
N ASN A 334 -4.48 5.39 17.19
CA ASN A 334 -3.09 5.80 17.41
C ASN A 334 -2.35 4.83 18.35
N GLU A 335 -3.06 4.22 19.31
CA GLU A 335 -2.50 3.21 20.20
C GLU A 335 -2.19 1.93 19.43
N THR A 336 -3.14 1.44 18.63
CA THR A 336 -2.97 0.26 17.76
C THR A 336 -1.80 0.44 16.80
N ILE A 337 -1.61 1.63 16.21
CA ILE A 337 -0.44 1.93 15.37
C ILE A 337 0.86 1.76 16.16
N ARG A 338 0.90 2.23 17.42
CA ARG A 338 2.10 2.13 18.26
C ARG A 338 2.39 0.70 18.68
N THR A 339 1.36 -0.07 19.03
CA THR A 339 1.47 -1.44 19.58
C THR A 339 1.35 -2.54 18.52
N LYS A 340 1.19 -2.19 17.23
CA LYS A 340 1.08 -3.14 16.12
C LYS A 340 2.19 -4.18 16.18
N VAL A 341 1.83 -5.44 15.96
CA VAL A 341 2.77 -6.55 15.77
C VAL A 341 2.91 -6.85 14.28
N PRO A 342 4.05 -7.39 13.84
CA PRO A 342 4.21 -7.87 12.48
C PRO A 342 3.14 -8.91 12.13
N SER A 343 2.47 -8.69 11.00
CA SER A 343 1.48 -9.61 10.45
C SER A 343 2.16 -10.42 9.34
N PHE A 344 2.14 -11.74 9.51
CA PHE A 344 2.59 -12.71 8.52
C PHE A 344 1.36 -13.46 8.01
N ILE A 345 1.39 -13.84 6.72
CA ILE A 345 0.34 -14.61 6.07
C ILE A 345 0.23 -16.01 6.65
#